data_AF-A0A8I6YCZ6-F1
#
_entry.id   AF-A0A8I6YCZ6-F1
#
_cell.length_a   1.000
_cell.length_b   1.000
_cell.length_c   1.000
_cell.angle_alpha   90.00
_cell.angle_beta   90.00
_cell.angle_gamma   90.00
#
_symmetry.space_group_name_H-M   'P 1'
#
loop_
_entity.id
_entity.type
_entity.pdbx_description
1 polymer ?
#
loop_
_entity_poly.entity_id
_entity_poly.type
_entity_poly.pdbx_seq_one_letter_code
_entity_poly.pdbx_strand_id
1 'polypeptide(L)'
;MGPLDILNFSKKHSLIYPNDVIAYRILLTIPVTVASTERSFSKLKLLKSYLRSTMTQERLNGLATIALENDVLEKINYEDMIEDFISRNTRRMLLFSRK
;
A
#
# COMPACT_ATOMS: atom_id res chain seq x y z
N MET A 1 14.04 -6.26 -25.08
CA MET A 1 14.80 -6.79 -23.93
C MET A 1 14.64 -5.80 -22.80
N GLY A 2 13.63 -6.01 -21.96
CA GLY A 2 13.38 -5.14 -20.82
C GLY A 2 14.37 -5.41 -19.69
N PRO A 3 14.54 -4.47 -18.75
CA PRO A 3 15.43 -4.66 -17.61
C PRO A 3 15.04 -5.86 -16.72
N LEU A 4 13.77 -6.26 -16.74
CA LEU A 4 13.29 -7.47 -16.05
C LEU A 4 13.77 -8.77 -16.73
N ASP A 5 13.91 -8.76 -18.05
CA ASP A 5 14.43 -9.89 -18.82
C ASP A 5 15.93 -10.11 -18.53
N ILE A 6 16.68 -9.02 -18.38
CA ILE A 6 18.10 -9.03 -18.01
C ILE A 6 18.28 -9.59 -16.60
N LEU A 7 17.41 -9.23 -15.65
CA LEU A 7 17.42 -9.80 -14.30
C LEU A 7 17.12 -11.30 -14.32
N ASN A 8 16.14 -11.75 -15.10
CA ASN A 8 15.81 -13.17 -15.22
C ASN A 8 16.95 -13.99 -15.85
N PHE A 9 17.64 -13.40 -16.83
CA PHE A 9 18.84 -13.99 -17.42
C PHE A 9 20.00 -14.06 -16.43
N SER A 10 20.27 -12.99 -15.69
CA SER A 10 21.30 -12.95 -14.64
C SER A 10 20.99 -13.92 -13.49
N LYS A 11 19.73 -14.04 -13.09
CA LYS A 11 19.26 -15.01 -12.08
C LYS A 11 19.50 -16.46 -12.52
N LYS A 12 19.41 -16.76 -13.81
CA LYS A 12 19.72 -18.08 -14.38
C LYS A 12 21.23 -18.43 -14.25
N HIS A 13 22.10 -17.42 -14.23
CA HIS A 13 23.55 -17.54 -14.01
C HIS A 13 24.00 -17.15 -12.58
N SER A 14 23.05 -17.06 -11.64
CA SER A 14 23.22 -16.55 -10.26
C SER A 14 24.30 -17.25 -9.41
N LEU A 15 24.71 -18.46 -9.79
CA LEU A 15 25.72 -19.23 -9.07
C LEU A 15 27.14 -18.65 -9.22
N ILE A 16 27.37 -17.83 -10.26
CA ILE A 16 28.71 -17.33 -10.60
C ILE A 16 28.96 -15.95 -9.97
N TYR A 17 27.93 -15.09 -9.86
CA TYR A 17 28.04 -13.73 -9.31
C TYR A 17 26.80 -13.34 -8.48
N PRO A 18 26.73 -13.73 -7.20
CA PRO A 18 25.59 -13.43 -6.34
C PRO A 18 25.40 -11.92 -6.08
N ASN A 19 26.50 -11.16 -6.05
CA ASN A 19 26.48 -9.72 -5.80
C ASN A 19 25.83 -8.93 -6.95
N ASP A 20 26.01 -9.37 -8.19
CA ASP A 20 25.44 -8.69 -9.37
C ASP A 20 23.92 -8.78 -9.37
N VAL A 21 23.38 -9.96 -9.05
CA VAL A 21 21.92 -10.17 -8.94
C VAL A 21 21.32 -9.31 -7.84
N ILE A 22 22.03 -9.13 -6.72
CA ILE A 22 21.60 -8.25 -5.62
C ILE A 22 21.63 -6.79 -6.06
N ALA A 23 22.69 -6.33 -6.71
CA ALA A 23 22.82 -4.96 -7.21
C ALA A 23 21.72 -4.63 -8.23
N TYR A 24 21.43 -5.53 -9.18
CA TYR A 24 20.34 -5.34 -10.14
C TYR A 24 18.95 -5.36 -9.48
N ARG A 25 18.74 -6.20 -8.47
CA ARG A 25 17.50 -6.14 -7.67
C ARG A 25 17.33 -4.80 -6.98
N ILE A 26 18.39 -4.29 -6.35
CA ILE A 26 18.34 -2.98 -5.67
C ILE A 26 18.08 -1.87 -6.70
N LEU A 27 18.78 -1.87 -7.83
CA LEU A 27 18.59 -0.90 -8.91
C LEU A 27 17.16 -0.86 -9.44
N LEU A 28 16.51 -2.03 -9.56
CA LEU A 28 15.14 -2.15 -10.05
C LEU A 28 14.08 -1.91 -8.98
N THR A 29 14.42 -2.06 -7.71
CA THR A 29 13.51 -1.82 -6.58
C THR A 29 13.54 -0.37 -6.12
N ILE A 30 14.68 0.31 -6.27
CA ILE A 30 14.75 1.75 -6.07
C ILE A 30 13.84 2.38 -7.13
N PRO A 31 12.80 3.12 -6.72
CA PRO A 31 11.92 3.77 -7.67
C PRO A 31 12.74 4.80 -8.45
N VAL A 32 13.09 4.47 -9.70
CA VAL A 32 13.78 5.39 -10.61
C VAL A 32 12.90 6.60 -10.92
N THR A 33 11.58 6.49 -10.69
CA THR A 33 10.59 7.53 -10.98
C THR A 33 10.07 8.21 -9.72
N VAL A 34 10.40 9.50 -9.56
CA VAL A 34 9.85 10.40 -8.53
C VAL A 34 8.32 10.54 -8.63
N ALA A 35 7.73 10.22 -9.78
CA ALA A 35 6.29 10.30 -10.02
C ALA A 35 5.45 9.44 -9.03
N SER A 36 5.95 8.27 -8.61
CA SER A 36 5.22 7.42 -7.67
C SER A 36 5.17 8.05 -6.27
N THR A 37 6.29 8.60 -5.81
CA THR A 37 6.36 9.29 -4.52
C THR A 37 5.58 10.61 -4.55
N GLU A 38 5.66 11.38 -5.63
CA GLU A 38 4.86 12.60 -5.84
C GLU A 38 3.36 12.33 -5.79
N ARG A 39 2.89 11.25 -6.44
CA ARG A 39 1.48 10.84 -6.38
C ARG A 39 1.05 10.52 -4.95
N SER A 40 1.89 9.80 -4.20
CA SER A 40 1.65 9.48 -2.79
C SER A 40 1.64 10.72 -1.90
N PHE A 41 2.59 11.65 -2.08
CA PHE A 41 2.64 12.90 -1.33
C PHE A 41 1.48 13.85 -1.66
N SER A 42 1.03 13.87 -2.92
CA SER A 42 -0.17 14.62 -3.32
C SER A 42 -1.42 14.12 -2.59
N LYS A 43 -1.61 12.79 -2.52
CA LYS A 43 -2.70 12.17 -1.73
C LYS A 43 -2.56 12.48 -0.24
N LEU A 44 -1.36 12.40 0.32
CA LEU A 44 -1.09 12.74 1.73
C LEU A 44 -1.42 14.20 2.05
N LYS A 45 -1.15 15.13 1.13
CA LYS A 45 -1.49 16.56 1.28
C LYS A 45 -3.00 16.78 1.40
N LEU A 46 -3.82 15.98 0.73
CA LEU A 46 -5.28 16.01 0.85
C LEU A 46 -5.76 15.42 2.18
N LEU A 47 -5.12 14.34 2.65
CA LEU A 47 -5.44 13.71 3.94
C LEU A 47 -5.07 14.60 5.13
N LYS A 48 -3.85 15.16 5.12
CA LYS A 48 -3.33 16.08 6.12
C LYS A 48 -3.62 17.52 5.71
N SER A 49 -4.90 17.90 5.78
CA SER A 49 -5.30 19.28 5.53
C SER A 49 -5.05 20.17 6.76
N TYR A 50 -4.88 21.47 6.53
CA TYR A 50 -4.66 22.47 7.59
C TYR A 50 -5.75 22.44 8.67
N LEU A 51 -7.00 22.23 8.26
CA LEU A 51 -8.17 22.14 9.16
C LEU A 51 -8.20 20.84 10.00
N ARG A 52 -7.36 19.84 9.68
CA ARG A 52 -7.26 18.55 10.38
C ARG A 52 -5.93 18.42 11.16
N SER A 53 -5.46 19.53 11.74
CA SER A 53 -4.19 19.59 12.47
C SER A 53 -4.16 18.80 13.79
N THR A 54 -5.32 18.46 14.35
CA THR A 54 -5.46 17.72 15.62
C THR A 54 -5.44 16.19 15.49
N MET A 55 -5.19 15.67 14.28
CA MET A 55 -5.21 14.23 14.01
C MET A 55 -3.97 13.51 14.55
N THR A 56 -4.18 12.35 15.19
CA THR A 56 -3.07 11.50 15.68
C THR A 56 -2.32 10.84 14.51
N GLN A 57 -1.04 10.55 14.72
CA GLN A 57 -0.20 9.90 13.71
C GLN A 57 -0.71 8.51 13.32
N GLU A 58 -1.21 7.74 14.30
CA GLU A 58 -1.79 6.41 14.04
C GLU A 58 -2.96 6.48 13.06
N ARG A 59 -3.88 7.43 13.28
CA ARG A 59 -5.03 7.61 12.40
C ARG A 59 -4.60 8.12 11.03
N LEU A 60 -3.60 9.00 10.96
CA LEU A 60 -3.07 9.53 9.69
C LEU A 60 -2.44 8.41 8.86
N ASN A 61 -1.60 7.58 9.49
CA ASN A 61 -0.96 6.45 8.84
C ASN A 61 -2.00 5.45 8.33
N GLY A 62 -3.04 5.14 9.13
CA GLY A 62 -4.14 4.28 8.68
C GLY A 62 -4.85 4.81 7.43
N LEU A 63 -5.21 6.11 7.41
CA LEU A 63 -5.85 6.72 6.24
C LEU A 63 -4.91 6.80 5.03
N ALA A 64 -3.62 7.06 5.26
CA ALA A 64 -2.61 7.09 4.21
C ALA A 64 -2.50 5.72 3.54
N THR A 65 -2.40 4.64 4.31
CA THR A 65 -2.34 3.28 3.76
C THR A 65 -3.56 2.97 2.91
N ILE A 66 -4.77 3.30 3.37
CA ILE A 66 -6.00 3.08 2.61
C ILE A 66 -5.99 3.87 1.29
N ALA A 67 -5.55 5.13 1.32
CA ALA A 67 -5.53 5.98 0.12
C ALA A 67 -4.45 5.59 -0.89
N LEU A 68 -3.33 5.04 -0.42
CA LEU A 68 -2.24 4.57 -1.26
C LEU A 68 -2.56 3.21 -1.89
N GLU A 69 -3.07 2.27 -1.09
CA GLU A 69 -3.39 0.89 -1.48
C GLU A 69 -4.84 0.73 -1.98
N ASN A 70 -5.40 1.78 -2.61
CA ASN A 70 -6.78 1.74 -3.08
C ASN A 70 -7.02 0.60 -4.10
N ASP A 71 -6.01 0.29 -4.92
CA ASP A 71 -6.05 -0.80 -5.91
C ASP A 71 -6.19 -2.19 -5.26
N VAL A 72 -5.73 -2.33 -4.00
CA VAL A 72 -5.92 -3.53 -3.19
C VAL A 72 -7.30 -3.51 -2.56
N LEU A 73 -7.76 -2.35 -2.08
CA LEU A 73 -9.09 -2.18 -1.48
C LEU A 73 -10.21 -2.52 -2.48
N GLU A 74 -10.05 -2.21 -3.76
CA GLU A 74 -11.00 -2.58 -4.82
C GLU A 74 -11.20 -4.10 -4.97
N LYS A 75 -10.25 -4.91 -4.49
CA LYS A 75 -10.31 -6.37 -4.54
C LYS A 75 -10.87 -7.00 -3.27
N ILE A 76 -11.10 -6.21 -2.23
CA ILE A 76 -11.60 -6.67 -0.93
C ILE A 76 -13.13 -6.63 -0.94
N ASN A 77 -13.75 -7.68 -0.43
CA ASN A 77 -15.20 -7.74 -0.25
C ASN A 77 -15.63 -6.82 0.91
N TYR A 78 -16.43 -5.80 0.61
CA TYR A 78 -16.85 -4.82 1.61
C TYR A 78 -17.85 -5.42 2.60
N GLU A 79 -18.71 -6.33 2.15
CA GLU A 79 -19.71 -7.01 2.97
C GLU A 79 -19.04 -7.75 4.15
N ASP A 80 -17.99 -8.52 3.88
CA ASP A 80 -17.27 -9.28 4.91
C ASP A 80 -16.58 -8.33 5.91
N MET A 81 -16.02 -7.21 5.41
CA MET A 81 -15.40 -6.20 6.26
C MET A 81 -16.42 -5.50 7.17
N ILE A 82 -17.62 -5.24 6.66
CA ILE A 82 -18.72 -4.63 7.42
C ILE A 82 -19.19 -5.61 8.50
N GLU A 83 -19.37 -6.88 8.16
CA GLU A 83 -19.77 -7.90 9.13
C GLU A 83 -18.73 -8.06 10.26
N ASP A 84 -17.44 -8.09 9.94
CA ASP A 84 -16.37 -8.12 10.94
C ASP A 84 -16.34 -6.84 11.80
N PHE A 85 -16.58 -5.66 11.21
CA PHE A 85 -16.66 -4.41 11.95
C PHE A 85 -17.84 -4.38 12.95
N ILE A 86 -18.97 -4.98 12.56
CA ILE A 86 -20.18 -5.08 13.38
C ILE A 86 -19.98 -6.10 14.50
N SER A 87 -19.43 -7.28 14.20
CA SER A 87 -19.26 -8.39 15.15
C SER A 87 -18.36 -8.02 16.33
N ARG A 88 -17.36 -7.15 16.10
CA ARG A 88 -16.42 -6.65 17.12
C ARG A 88 -17.05 -5.76 18.19
N ASN A 89 -18.31 -5.34 18.05
CA ASN A 89 -18.97 -4.52 19.06
C ASN A 89 -20.47 -4.84 19.15
N THR A 90 -20.88 -5.34 20.32
CA THR A 90 -22.28 -5.68 20.62
C THR A 90 -23.25 -4.52 20.41
N ARG A 91 -22.83 -3.26 20.64
CA ARG A 91 -23.67 -2.08 20.34
C ARG A 91 -23.86 -1.87 18.84
N ARG A 92 -22.84 -2.15 18.03
CA ARG A 92 -22.92 -2.04 16.57
C ARG A 92 -23.86 -3.12 16.02
N MET A 93 -23.71 -4.36 16.48
CA MET A 93 -24.58 -5.47 16.13
C MET A 93 -26.06 -5.13 16.32
N LEU A 94 -26.42 -4.58 17.48
CA LEU A 94 -27.79 -4.15 17.76
C LEU A 94 -28.29 -3.00 16.88
N LEU A 95 -27.40 -2.09 16.47
CA LEU A 95 -27.75 -0.95 15.60
C LEU A 95 -27.91 -1.35 14.14
N PHE A 96 -27.02 -2.20 13.63
CA PHE A 96 -27.02 -2.63 12.22
C PHE A 96 -27.97 -3.81 11.94
N SER A 97 -28.29 -4.64 12.94
CA SER A 97 -29.28 -5.73 12.83
C SER A 97 -30.74 -5.26 12.83
N ARG A 98 -31.00 -3.97 13.10
CA ARG A 98 -32.35 -3.38 13.20
C ARG A 98 -32.90 -2.86 11.86
N LYS A 99 -32.21 -3.09 10.76
CA LYS A 99 -32.57 -2.62 9.42
C LYS A 99 -32.74 -3.80 8.49
#